data_AF-A0A2S5UZT9-F1
#
_entry.id   AF-A0A2S5UZT9-F1
#
_cell.length_a   1.000
_cell.length_b   1.000
_cell.length_c   1.000
_cell.angle_alpha   90.00
_cell.angle_beta   90.00
_cell.angle_gamma   90.00
#
_symmetry.space_group_name_H-M   'P 1'
#
loop_
_entity.id
_entity.type
_entity.pdbx_description
1 polymer ?
#
loop_
_entity_poly.entity_id
_entity_poly.type
_entity_poly.pdbx_seq_one_letter_code
_entity_poly.pdbx_strand_id
1 'polypeptide(L)'
;MPPVVEPPPELLGQPLAAWALAVSLCSFAIASIALVWQIVKHFLDGGRVRVYLNTAVWQPEFMVATNRSGRFEFKNDQAARAVTHGRGLELAQLVIENPGKVPVTIYSPGFLITGHGKKEHTVSPRSYVTGDGYGPDAAIGDSVVRLEPYGRVTFLLDYLSILPLAFEDDGTERVWLRGHVGVAGRTRRPQKSSRRRRWRIERDTYTSIVGSPDFTPFSVMWRAMYPQLPEKVEDEVDRHPMHGKPITRGMLRYILDEAMARFEVRPERAQLETALEEIAKSRDDKLPMLPLMLYEAYDALDRMDGHLTGWTEGLAFARRAAHPDNGGSGRATEAPSVSGPASTPDSDKGEVAAPPNDSTP
;
A
#
# COMPACT_ATOMS: atom_id res chain seq x y z
N MET A 1 -10.70 80.51 -51.88
CA MET A 1 -9.77 79.47 -52.37
C MET A 1 -10.31 78.12 -51.89
N PRO A 2 -10.57 77.15 -52.77
CA PRO A 2 -10.90 75.80 -52.32
C PRO A 2 -9.68 75.20 -51.60
N PRO A 3 -9.87 74.45 -50.50
CA PRO A 3 -8.75 73.79 -49.83
C PRO A 3 -8.12 72.76 -50.76
N VAL A 4 -6.80 72.79 -50.88
CA VAL A 4 -6.02 71.74 -51.53
C VAL A 4 -6.16 70.49 -50.68
N VAL A 5 -6.91 69.51 -51.18
CA VAL A 5 -7.01 68.19 -50.55
C VAL A 5 -5.80 67.40 -51.01
N GLU A 6 -4.80 67.26 -50.14
CA GLU A 6 -3.67 66.37 -50.41
C GLU A 6 -4.17 64.93 -50.52
N PRO A 7 -3.73 64.17 -51.53
CA PRO A 7 -4.11 62.77 -51.66
C PRO A 7 -3.62 61.98 -50.43
N PRO A 8 -4.43 61.04 -49.92
CA PRO A 8 -4.03 60.26 -48.77
C PRO A 8 -2.73 59.50 -49.07
N PRO A 9 -1.83 59.34 -48.09
CA PRO A 9 -0.56 58.65 -48.30
C PRO A 9 -0.80 57.21 -48.74
N GLU A 10 -0.17 56.82 -49.85
CA GLU A 10 -0.23 55.48 -50.42
C GLU A 10 1.12 54.77 -50.28
N LEU A 11 1.09 53.47 -50.01
CA LEU A 11 2.25 52.60 -50.00
C LEU A 11 1.95 51.41 -50.92
N LEU A 12 2.76 51.22 -51.98
CA LEU A 12 2.57 50.16 -52.99
C LEU A 12 1.18 50.18 -53.66
N GLY A 13 0.62 51.36 -53.93
CA GLY A 13 -0.67 51.52 -54.62
C GLY A 13 -1.90 51.15 -53.78
N GLN A 14 -1.74 50.99 -52.45
CA GLN A 14 -2.86 50.86 -51.51
C GLN A 14 -2.80 51.97 -50.45
N PRO A 15 -3.94 52.41 -49.91
CA PRO A 15 -3.98 53.39 -48.83
C PRO A 15 -3.17 52.91 -47.63
N LEU A 16 -2.34 53.78 -47.05
CA LEU A 16 -1.55 53.47 -45.85
C LEU A 16 -2.40 52.91 -44.70
N ALA A 17 -3.67 53.33 -44.62
CA ALA A 17 -4.65 52.81 -43.66
C ALA A 17 -4.88 51.29 -43.79
N ALA A 18 -4.87 50.73 -45.01
CA ALA A 18 -5.03 49.30 -45.23
C ALA A 18 -3.83 48.51 -44.70
N TRP A 19 -2.61 49.02 -44.91
CA TRP A 19 -1.38 48.45 -44.35
C TRP A 19 -1.35 48.55 -42.82
N ALA A 20 -1.71 49.69 -42.26
CA ALA A 20 -1.80 49.87 -40.81
C ALA A 20 -2.81 48.88 -40.18
N LEU A 21 -3.96 48.66 -40.82
CA LEU A 21 -4.96 47.70 -40.39
C LEU A 21 -4.44 46.25 -40.51
N ALA A 22 -3.77 45.90 -41.60
CA ALA A 22 -3.17 44.57 -41.78
C ALA A 22 -2.09 44.30 -40.71
N VAL A 23 -1.19 45.25 -40.46
CA VAL A 23 -0.17 45.15 -39.41
C VAL A 23 -0.81 45.07 -38.02
N SER A 24 -1.86 45.85 -37.78
CA SER A 24 -2.61 45.83 -36.51
C SER A 24 -3.27 44.46 -36.27
N LEU A 25 -3.95 43.89 -37.28
CA LEU A 25 -4.56 42.57 -37.20
C LEU A 25 -3.52 41.47 -36.99
N CYS A 26 -2.41 41.49 -37.72
CA CYS A 26 -1.31 40.54 -37.52
C CYS A 26 -0.72 40.65 -36.11
N SER A 27 -0.50 41.87 -35.62
CA SER A 27 0.01 42.11 -34.27
C SER A 27 -0.97 41.62 -33.20
N PHE A 28 -2.27 41.84 -33.39
CA PHE A 28 -3.31 41.35 -32.50
C PHE A 28 -3.40 39.81 -32.49
N ALA A 29 -3.25 39.16 -33.65
CA ALA A 29 -3.25 37.70 -33.76
C ALA A 29 -2.05 37.09 -33.00
N ILE A 30 -0.84 37.64 -33.21
CA ILE A 30 0.37 37.23 -32.46
C ILE A 30 0.18 37.47 -30.96
N ALA A 31 -0.36 38.66 -30.62
CA ALA A 31 -0.91 39.05 -29.33
C ALA A 31 -1.66 37.92 -28.61
N SER A 32 -2.72 37.49 -29.29
CA SER A 32 -3.68 36.50 -28.80
C SER A 32 -3.05 35.12 -28.66
N ILE A 33 -2.23 34.69 -29.63
CA ILE A 33 -1.52 33.40 -29.58
C ILE A 33 -0.54 33.38 -28.41
N ALA A 34 0.23 34.46 -28.20
CA ALA A 34 1.17 34.57 -27.10
C ALA A 34 0.46 34.53 -25.73
N LEU A 35 -0.68 35.21 -25.60
CA LEU A 35 -1.49 35.16 -24.38
C LEU A 35 -2.04 33.75 -24.11
N VAL A 36 -2.61 33.09 -25.12
CA VAL A 36 -3.08 31.70 -25.00
C VAL A 36 -1.94 30.78 -24.61
N TRP A 37 -0.76 30.95 -25.21
CA TRP A 37 0.43 30.19 -24.87
C TRP A 37 0.87 30.42 -23.42
N GLN A 38 0.89 31.66 -22.93
CA GLN A 38 1.23 31.98 -21.55
C GLN A 38 0.24 31.36 -20.55
N ILE A 39 -1.05 31.42 -20.86
CA ILE A 39 -2.10 30.79 -20.04
C ILE A 39 -1.90 29.28 -20.00
N VAL A 40 -1.73 28.64 -21.17
CA VAL A 40 -1.47 27.19 -21.26
C VAL A 40 -0.20 26.81 -20.51
N LYS A 41 0.89 27.56 -20.69
CA LYS A 41 2.15 27.36 -19.99
C LYS A 41 1.99 27.48 -18.47
N HIS A 42 1.27 28.48 -17.98
CA HIS A 42 1.00 28.63 -16.55
C HIS A 42 0.25 27.42 -15.98
N PHE A 43 -0.73 26.88 -16.72
CA PHE A 43 -1.43 25.66 -16.32
C PHE A 43 -0.56 24.40 -16.42
N LEU A 44 0.38 24.34 -17.37
CA LEU A 44 1.30 23.22 -17.54
C LEU A 44 2.45 23.22 -16.51
N ASP A 45 2.96 24.39 -16.15
CA ASP A 45 4.07 24.58 -15.21
C ASP A 45 3.61 24.58 -13.73
N GLY A 46 2.33 24.85 -13.47
CA GLY A 46 1.78 24.83 -12.11
C GLY A 46 1.79 23.45 -11.44
N GLY A 47 1.44 23.41 -10.15
CA GLY A 47 1.32 22.16 -9.39
C GLY A 47 0.35 21.17 -10.04
N ARG A 48 0.83 19.96 -10.36
CA ARG A 48 0.03 18.91 -10.98
C ARG A 48 0.11 17.68 -10.10
N VAL A 49 -0.99 16.95 -9.99
CA VAL A 49 -1.02 15.73 -9.19
C VAL A 49 -1.61 14.63 -10.05
N ARG A 50 -0.91 13.50 -10.14
CA ARG A 50 -1.43 12.26 -10.69
C ARG A 50 -1.63 11.28 -9.56
N VAL A 51 -2.77 10.62 -9.57
CA VAL A 51 -3.16 9.63 -8.55
C VAL A 51 -3.35 8.29 -9.25
N TYR A 52 -2.71 7.26 -8.73
CA TYR A 52 -2.85 5.89 -9.19
C TYR A 52 -3.30 5.01 -8.03
N LEU A 53 -4.16 4.05 -8.34
CA LEU A 53 -4.68 3.10 -7.38
C LEU A 53 -4.34 1.71 -7.91
N ASN A 54 -3.51 0.97 -7.18
CA ASN A 54 -2.98 -0.34 -7.54
C ASN A 54 -3.29 -1.35 -6.43
N THR A 55 -3.45 -2.63 -6.78
CA THR A 55 -3.57 -3.69 -5.77
C THR A 55 -2.17 -4.04 -5.28
N ALA A 56 -2.05 -4.30 -3.99
CA ALA A 56 -0.77 -4.62 -3.36
C ALA A 56 -0.93 -5.72 -2.33
N VAL A 57 0.12 -6.52 -2.19
CA VAL A 57 0.28 -7.44 -1.08
C VAL A 57 1.50 -6.99 -0.31
N TRP A 58 1.30 -6.70 0.97
CA TRP A 58 2.36 -6.36 1.90
C TRP A 58 2.62 -7.51 2.86
N GLN A 59 3.83 -8.04 2.85
CA GLN A 59 4.32 -8.95 3.89
C GLN A 59 5.21 -8.13 4.81
N PRO A 60 4.85 -7.97 6.08
CA PRO A 60 5.68 -7.25 7.05
C PRO A 60 7.13 -7.72 6.99
N GLU A 61 8.08 -6.77 6.99
CA GLU A 61 9.53 -7.01 6.98
C GLU A 61 10.13 -7.72 5.74
N PHE A 62 9.31 -8.14 4.76
CA PHE A 62 9.80 -8.97 3.65
C PHE A 62 9.59 -8.35 2.27
N MET A 63 8.35 -8.05 1.88
CA MET A 63 8.06 -7.62 0.51
C MET A 63 6.80 -6.76 0.39
N VAL A 64 6.79 -5.91 -0.65
CA VAL A 64 5.59 -5.28 -1.19
C VAL A 64 5.48 -5.69 -2.65
N ALA A 65 4.52 -6.56 -2.96
CA ALA A 65 4.23 -6.98 -4.33
C ALA A 65 3.05 -6.16 -4.86
N THR A 66 3.20 -5.50 -6.00
CA THR A 66 2.18 -4.56 -6.53
C THR A 66 1.75 -4.92 -7.95
N ASN A 67 0.46 -4.78 -8.25
CA ASN A 67 -0.03 -4.78 -9.63
C ASN A 67 -0.29 -3.35 -10.12
N ARG A 68 0.65 -2.83 -10.90
CA ARG A 68 0.63 -1.45 -11.44
C ARG A 68 -0.34 -1.25 -12.62
N SER A 69 -1.14 -2.25 -12.99
CA SER A 69 -2.17 -2.11 -14.04
C SER A 69 -3.29 -1.13 -13.64
N GLY A 70 -3.47 -0.91 -12.34
CA GLY A 70 -4.57 -0.16 -11.75
C GLY A 70 -5.93 -0.86 -11.84
N ARG A 71 -5.95 -2.16 -12.19
CA ARG A 71 -7.15 -3.00 -12.15
C ARG A 71 -7.28 -3.63 -10.77
N PHE A 72 -8.52 -3.97 -10.41
CA PHE A 72 -8.82 -4.73 -9.20
C PHE A 72 -8.59 -6.23 -9.45
N GLU A 73 -7.35 -6.57 -9.75
CA GLU A 73 -6.90 -7.93 -10.00
C GLU A 73 -5.47 -8.06 -9.47
N PHE A 74 -5.11 -9.19 -8.90
CA PHE A 74 -3.75 -9.48 -8.47
C PHE A 74 -3.36 -10.89 -8.93
N LYS A 75 -2.24 -10.99 -9.68
CA LYS A 75 -1.84 -12.19 -10.45
C LYS A 75 -0.50 -12.79 -10.02
N ASN A 76 -0.05 -12.51 -8.79
CA ASN A 76 1.19 -13.09 -8.26
C ASN A 76 0.84 -14.18 -7.24
N ASP A 77 0.99 -15.44 -7.64
CA ASP A 77 0.60 -16.60 -6.84
C ASP A 77 1.35 -16.71 -5.52
N GLN A 78 2.64 -16.35 -5.49
CA GLN A 78 3.45 -16.41 -4.27
C GLN A 78 2.96 -15.40 -3.24
N ALA A 79 2.71 -14.16 -3.66
CA ALA A 79 2.18 -13.12 -2.79
C ALA A 79 0.72 -13.40 -2.39
N ALA A 80 -0.09 -13.93 -3.31
CA ALA A 80 -1.45 -14.39 -3.03
C ALA A 80 -1.49 -15.44 -1.92
N ARG A 81 -0.63 -16.48 -2.00
CA ARG A 81 -0.50 -17.51 -0.95
C ARG A 81 -0.09 -16.94 0.40
N ALA A 82 0.70 -15.87 0.41
CA ALA A 82 1.07 -15.23 1.67
C ALA A 82 -0.14 -14.56 2.32
N VAL A 83 -1.02 -13.92 1.55
CA VAL A 83 -2.27 -13.35 2.08
C VAL A 83 -3.16 -14.46 2.64
N THR A 84 -3.46 -15.48 1.83
CA THR A 84 -4.45 -16.51 2.19
C THR A 84 -4.04 -17.35 3.39
N HIS A 85 -2.74 -17.39 3.72
CA HIS A 85 -2.18 -18.12 4.87
C HIS A 85 -1.70 -17.20 6.01
N GLY A 86 -2.13 -15.93 6.06
CA GLY A 86 -1.85 -15.03 7.19
C GLY A 86 -0.38 -14.63 7.33
N ARG A 87 0.32 -14.51 6.21
CA ARG A 87 1.71 -14.02 6.11
C ARG A 87 1.81 -12.64 5.47
N GLY A 88 0.73 -12.17 4.85
CA GLY A 88 0.67 -10.87 4.20
C GLY A 88 -0.73 -10.27 4.27
N LEU A 89 -0.79 -8.97 4.03
CA LEU A 89 -2.00 -8.18 3.95
C LEU A 89 -2.25 -7.79 2.51
N GLU A 90 -3.46 -8.03 2.03
CA GLU A 90 -3.91 -7.45 0.78
C GLU A 90 -4.39 -6.02 1.01
N LEU A 91 -3.76 -5.08 0.32
CA LEU A 91 -3.91 -3.64 0.48
C LEU A 91 -4.11 -2.96 -0.86
N ALA A 92 -4.51 -1.70 -0.82
CA ALA A 92 -4.45 -0.81 -1.96
C ALA A 92 -3.20 0.07 -1.86
N GLN A 93 -2.41 0.10 -2.92
CA GLN A 93 -1.33 1.05 -3.08
C GLN A 93 -1.86 2.30 -3.78
N LEU A 94 -1.92 3.42 -3.05
CA LEU A 94 -2.24 4.74 -3.58
C LEU A 94 -0.93 5.47 -3.87
N VAL A 95 -0.61 5.66 -5.15
CA VAL A 95 0.58 6.38 -5.58
C VAL A 95 0.20 7.78 -6.03
N ILE A 96 0.93 8.77 -5.54
CA ILE A 96 0.71 10.17 -5.86
C ILE A 96 2.00 10.77 -6.40
N GLU A 97 1.93 11.32 -7.61
CA GLU A 97 3.07 11.93 -8.30
C GLU A 97 2.80 13.41 -8.55
N ASN A 98 3.83 14.23 -8.40
CA ASN A 98 3.83 15.62 -8.84
C ASN A 98 4.61 15.76 -10.16
N PRO A 99 4.01 15.58 -11.35
CA PRO A 99 4.73 15.80 -12.60
C PRO A 99 4.94 17.29 -12.94
N GLY A 100 4.48 18.21 -12.09
CA GLY A 100 4.65 19.65 -12.27
C GLY A 100 6.02 20.15 -11.82
N LYS A 101 6.31 21.41 -12.14
CA LYS A 101 7.58 22.09 -11.78
C LYS A 101 7.50 22.83 -10.44
N VAL A 102 6.33 22.84 -9.81
CA VAL A 102 6.06 23.57 -8.57
C VAL A 102 5.68 22.55 -7.48
N PRO A 103 6.18 22.71 -6.25
CA PRO A 103 5.79 21.84 -5.14
C PRO A 103 4.29 21.91 -4.86
N VAL A 104 3.71 20.81 -4.41
CA VAL A 104 2.28 20.70 -4.07
C VAL A 104 2.10 20.05 -2.71
N THR A 105 1.23 20.61 -1.89
CA THR A 105 0.83 19.97 -0.64
C THR A 105 -0.45 19.17 -0.86
N ILE A 106 -0.39 17.88 -0.54
CA ILE A 106 -1.52 16.97 -0.58
C ILE A 106 -2.02 16.70 0.85
N TYR A 107 -3.32 16.43 0.99
CA TYR A 107 -3.91 16.06 2.27
C TYR A 107 -5.02 15.01 2.09
N SER A 108 -5.31 14.27 3.16
CA SER A 108 -6.37 13.26 3.23
C SER A 108 -6.29 12.21 2.10
N PRO A 109 -5.17 11.47 2.00
CA PRO A 109 -5.10 10.32 1.11
C PRO A 109 -6.19 9.31 1.49
N GLY A 110 -6.85 8.72 0.49
CA GLY A 110 -7.93 7.79 0.75
C GLY A 110 -8.62 7.34 -0.52
N PHE A 111 -9.90 7.00 -0.38
CA PHE A 111 -10.74 6.58 -1.47
C PHE A 111 -11.98 7.43 -1.62
N LEU A 112 -12.43 7.50 -2.87
CA LEU A 112 -13.76 7.91 -3.24
C LEU A 112 -14.57 6.64 -3.57
N ILE A 113 -15.64 6.43 -2.84
CA ILE A 113 -16.62 5.36 -3.05
C ILE A 113 -17.84 5.98 -3.73
N THR A 114 -18.31 5.30 -4.78
CA THR A 114 -19.55 5.65 -5.49
C THR A 114 -20.38 4.39 -5.72
N GLY A 115 -21.70 4.53 -5.85
CA GLY A 115 -22.62 3.39 -6.01
C GLY A 115 -23.43 3.07 -4.76
N HIS A 116 -23.00 3.57 -3.59
CA HIS A 116 -23.76 3.54 -2.34
C HIS A 116 -24.78 4.69 -2.29
N GLY A 117 -26.06 4.40 -2.08
CA GLY A 117 -27.10 5.39 -1.74
C GLY A 117 -27.21 6.65 -2.63
N LYS A 118 -26.83 6.59 -3.92
CA LYS A 118 -26.69 7.73 -4.87
C LYS A 118 -25.68 8.83 -4.46
N LYS A 119 -24.92 8.67 -3.38
CA LYS A 119 -23.98 9.68 -2.86
C LYS A 119 -22.52 9.29 -3.15
N GLU A 120 -21.66 10.30 -3.30
CA GLU A 120 -20.21 10.09 -3.31
C GLU A 120 -19.69 10.18 -1.87
N HIS A 121 -18.96 9.17 -1.41
CA HIS A 121 -18.36 9.13 -0.08
C HIS A 121 -16.84 9.18 -0.19
N THR A 122 -16.20 10.05 0.58
CA THR A 122 -14.74 10.07 0.71
C THR A 122 -14.37 9.48 2.05
N VAL A 123 -13.46 8.51 2.06
CA VAL A 123 -13.01 7.82 3.27
C VAL A 123 -11.48 7.71 3.26
N SER A 124 -10.84 8.03 4.37
CA SER A 124 -9.43 7.75 4.60
C SER A 124 -9.35 6.48 5.46
N PRO A 125 -9.09 5.31 4.86
CA PRO A 125 -8.98 4.05 5.58
C PRO A 125 -7.70 4.02 6.43
N ARG A 126 -7.53 2.94 7.19
CA ARG A 126 -6.27 2.65 7.89
C ARG A 126 -5.12 2.60 6.89
N SER A 127 -3.99 3.22 7.25
CA SER A 127 -2.76 3.24 6.45
C SER A 127 -1.64 2.44 7.10
N TYR A 128 -0.80 1.82 6.29
CA TYR A 128 0.39 1.09 6.73
C TYR A 128 1.66 1.79 6.26
N VAL A 129 2.61 1.89 7.16
CA VAL A 129 3.94 2.46 6.92
C VAL A 129 4.90 1.32 6.65
N THR A 130 5.81 1.52 5.72
CA THR A 130 6.93 0.62 5.49
C THR A 130 8.23 1.37 5.76
N GLY A 131 9.25 0.69 6.28
CA GLY A 131 10.58 1.29 6.41
C GLY A 131 11.21 1.67 5.07
N ASP A 132 12.36 2.35 5.11
CA ASP A 132 13.04 2.88 3.91
C ASP A 132 13.57 1.78 2.96
N GLY A 133 13.66 0.53 3.45
CA GLY A 133 14.17 -0.62 2.68
C GLY A 133 13.32 -1.01 1.46
N TYR A 134 12.13 -0.44 1.28
CA TYR A 134 11.22 -0.73 0.16
C TYR A 134 11.41 0.20 -1.05
N GLY A 135 12.37 1.13 -1.00
CA GLY A 135 12.74 2.00 -2.11
C GLY A 135 11.56 2.85 -2.62
N PRO A 136 11.27 2.90 -3.93
CA PRO A 136 10.21 3.75 -4.49
C PRO A 136 8.79 3.30 -4.13
N ASP A 137 8.64 2.09 -3.61
CA ASP A 137 7.36 1.55 -3.13
C ASP A 137 7.22 1.69 -1.60
N ALA A 138 8.19 2.34 -0.94
CA ALA A 138 8.08 2.70 0.47
C ALA A 138 6.84 3.58 0.69
N ALA A 139 6.01 3.17 1.64
CA ALA A 139 4.77 3.81 2.00
C ALA A 139 4.90 4.56 3.32
N ILE A 140 4.33 5.77 3.36
CA ILE A 140 4.34 6.64 4.52
C ILE A 140 2.97 6.68 5.20
N GLY A 141 2.93 7.17 6.45
CA GLY A 141 1.70 7.30 7.24
C GLY A 141 1.14 8.71 7.33
N ASP A 142 1.84 9.72 6.82
CA ASP A 142 1.45 11.12 7.00
C ASP A 142 0.17 11.47 6.23
N SER A 143 -0.77 12.11 6.91
CA SER A 143 -2.02 12.56 6.28
C SER A 143 -1.86 13.82 5.44
N VAL A 144 -0.75 14.57 5.63
CA VAL A 144 -0.42 15.81 4.91
C VAL A 144 1.03 15.74 4.47
N VAL A 145 1.27 15.90 3.16
CA VAL A 145 2.60 15.71 2.57
C VAL A 145 2.87 16.80 1.56
N ARG A 146 4.06 17.39 1.64
CA ARG A 146 4.57 18.29 0.60
C ARG A 146 5.33 17.46 -0.43
N LEU A 147 4.83 17.44 -1.66
CA LEU A 147 5.47 16.81 -2.80
C LEU A 147 6.28 17.84 -3.59
N GLU A 148 7.59 17.66 -3.60
CA GLU A 148 8.49 18.44 -4.45
C GLU A 148 8.25 18.17 -5.95
N PRO A 149 8.74 19.03 -6.85
CA PRO A 149 8.65 18.81 -8.30
C PRO A 149 9.19 17.43 -8.70
N TYR A 150 8.44 16.71 -9.53
CA TYR A 150 8.71 15.33 -9.94
C TYR A 150 8.77 14.31 -8.80
N GLY A 151 8.38 14.72 -7.59
CA GLY A 151 8.29 13.86 -6.42
C GLY A 151 7.17 12.83 -6.54
N ARG A 152 7.36 11.73 -5.82
CA ARG A 152 6.41 10.63 -5.70
C ARG A 152 6.28 10.24 -4.24
N VAL A 153 5.05 9.92 -3.83
CA VAL A 153 4.75 9.33 -2.53
C VAL A 153 3.79 8.17 -2.71
N THR A 154 3.89 7.19 -1.82
CA THR A 154 3.07 5.99 -1.83
C THR A 154 2.39 5.85 -0.47
N PHE A 155 1.13 5.40 -0.48
CA PHE A 155 0.39 4.99 0.71
C PHE A 155 -0.09 3.56 0.52
N LEU A 156 -0.04 2.75 1.58
CA LEU A 156 -0.68 1.44 1.62
C LEU A 156 -1.94 1.54 2.49
N LEU A 157 -3.09 1.25 1.90
CA LEU A 157 -4.40 1.52 2.49
C LEU A 157 -5.23 0.24 2.60
N ASP A 158 -5.85 0.01 3.77
CA ASP A 158 -6.72 -1.15 3.98
C ASP A 158 -8.11 -0.93 3.37
N TYR A 159 -8.28 -1.29 2.10
CA TYR A 159 -9.56 -1.14 1.43
C TYR A 159 -10.62 -2.15 1.91
N LEU A 160 -10.25 -3.29 2.51
CA LEU A 160 -11.24 -4.26 3.00
C LEU A 160 -11.90 -3.81 4.29
N SER A 161 -11.21 -2.99 5.10
CA SER A 161 -11.79 -2.40 6.32
C SER A 161 -13.01 -1.51 6.05
N ILE A 162 -13.16 -0.97 4.84
CA ILE A 162 -14.22 -0.03 4.48
C ILE A 162 -15.29 -0.63 3.56
N LEU A 163 -15.05 -1.81 2.98
CA LEU A 163 -16.03 -2.44 2.09
C LEU A 163 -17.34 -2.79 2.79
N PRO A 164 -17.34 -3.34 4.02
CA PRO A 164 -18.58 -3.61 4.76
C PRO A 164 -19.45 -2.35 4.89
N LEU A 165 -18.85 -1.23 5.31
CA LEU A 165 -19.52 0.07 5.40
C LEU A 165 -20.08 0.53 4.04
N ALA A 166 -19.37 0.25 2.95
CA ALA A 166 -19.81 0.60 1.60
C ALA A 166 -21.02 -0.22 1.12
N PHE A 167 -21.29 -1.37 1.74
CA PHE A 167 -22.39 -2.29 1.40
C PHE A 167 -23.51 -2.35 2.46
N GLU A 168 -23.45 -1.54 3.52
CA GLU A 168 -24.46 -1.50 4.59
C GLU A 168 -25.89 -1.19 4.08
N ASP A 169 -26.01 -0.41 3.01
CA ASP A 169 -27.31 -0.11 2.38
C ASP A 169 -27.87 -1.35 1.68
N ASP A 170 -29.07 -1.78 2.09
CA ASP A 170 -29.86 -2.82 1.45
C ASP A 170 -30.04 -2.53 -0.05
N GLY A 171 -29.54 -3.44 -0.89
CA GLY A 171 -29.65 -3.37 -2.35
C GLY A 171 -28.43 -2.84 -3.11
N THR A 172 -27.36 -2.42 -2.42
CA THR A 172 -26.10 -2.09 -3.12
C THR A 172 -25.37 -3.36 -3.53
N GLU A 173 -25.48 -3.77 -4.80
CA GLU A 173 -24.79 -4.98 -5.32
C GLU A 173 -23.32 -4.75 -5.67
N ARG A 174 -22.95 -3.50 -5.96
CA ARG A 174 -21.61 -3.13 -6.42
C ARG A 174 -21.25 -1.71 -6.03
N VAL A 175 -19.96 -1.51 -5.76
CA VAL A 175 -19.37 -0.20 -5.53
C VAL A 175 -18.22 0.05 -6.49
N TRP A 176 -17.97 1.33 -6.79
CA TRP A 176 -16.78 1.76 -7.50
C TRP A 176 -15.84 2.51 -6.58
N LEU A 177 -14.60 2.03 -6.49
CA LEU A 177 -13.54 2.62 -5.70
C LEU A 177 -12.54 3.35 -6.58
N ARG A 178 -12.14 4.56 -6.16
CA ARG A 178 -11.08 5.34 -6.79
C ARG A 178 -10.17 5.92 -5.72
N GLY A 179 -8.86 5.92 -5.96
CA GLY A 179 -7.92 6.69 -5.16
C GLY A 179 -8.28 8.18 -5.18
N HIS A 180 -8.17 8.84 -4.03
CA HIS A 180 -8.57 10.22 -3.77
C HIS A 180 -7.49 10.95 -2.98
N VAL A 181 -7.25 12.21 -3.32
CA VAL A 181 -6.44 13.13 -2.50
C VAL A 181 -6.91 14.57 -2.63
N GLY A 182 -6.88 15.31 -1.52
CA GLY A 182 -7.01 16.76 -1.50
C GLY A 182 -5.70 17.43 -1.90
N VAL A 183 -5.78 18.56 -2.61
CA VAL A 183 -4.60 19.37 -2.95
C VAL A 183 -4.79 20.78 -2.41
N ALA A 184 -3.80 21.30 -1.70
CA ALA A 184 -3.84 22.65 -1.15
C ALA A 184 -4.11 23.68 -2.25
N GLY A 185 -5.00 24.63 -1.98
CA GLY A 185 -5.48 25.61 -2.98
C GLY A 185 -6.47 25.04 -4.02
N ARG A 186 -6.78 23.74 -4.01
CA ARG A 186 -7.75 23.09 -4.92
C ARG A 186 -8.83 22.30 -4.16
N THR A 187 -9.35 22.87 -3.08
CA THR A 187 -10.34 22.23 -2.18
C THR A 187 -11.63 21.81 -2.89
N ARG A 188 -12.10 22.59 -3.87
CA ARG A 188 -13.36 22.29 -4.59
C ARG A 188 -13.25 21.15 -5.61
N ARG A 189 -12.04 20.74 -5.99
CA ARG A 189 -11.80 19.72 -7.03
C ARG A 189 -10.69 18.78 -6.59
N PRO A 190 -10.99 17.82 -5.70
CA PRO A 190 -10.01 16.84 -5.27
C PRO A 190 -9.49 16.03 -6.47
N GLN A 191 -8.25 15.59 -6.35
CA GLN A 191 -7.60 14.80 -7.39
C GLN A 191 -7.95 13.33 -7.17
N LYS A 192 -8.33 12.68 -8.27
CA LYS A 192 -8.88 11.33 -8.26
C LYS A 192 -8.12 10.49 -9.27
N SER A 193 -7.88 9.22 -8.94
CA SER A 193 -7.34 8.25 -9.91
C SER A 193 -8.23 8.12 -11.14
N SER A 194 -7.68 7.71 -12.29
CA SER A 194 -8.41 7.68 -13.57
C SER A 194 -9.77 6.94 -13.49
N ARG A 195 -10.84 7.53 -14.04
CA ARG A 195 -12.16 6.87 -14.13
C ARG A 195 -12.11 5.54 -14.89
N ARG A 196 -11.20 5.41 -15.87
CA ARG A 196 -11.03 4.19 -16.67
C ARG A 196 -10.38 3.04 -15.88
N ARG A 197 -9.73 3.35 -14.76
CA ARG A 197 -9.05 2.40 -13.86
C ARG A 197 -9.68 2.39 -12.46
N ARG A 198 -10.96 2.74 -12.36
CA ARG A 198 -11.70 2.57 -11.10
C ARG A 198 -11.88 1.10 -10.83
N TRP A 199 -11.79 0.71 -9.57
CA TRP A 199 -12.10 -0.66 -9.18
C TRP A 199 -13.61 -0.82 -9.15
N ARG A 200 -14.08 -1.95 -9.67
CA ARG A 200 -15.47 -2.39 -9.55
C ARG A 200 -15.44 -3.57 -8.59
N ILE A 201 -16.09 -3.42 -7.45
CA ILE A 201 -16.12 -4.43 -6.39
C ILE A 201 -17.58 -4.81 -6.21
N GLU A 202 -17.89 -6.09 -6.39
CA GLU A 202 -19.22 -6.66 -6.19
C GLU A 202 -19.35 -7.08 -4.72
N ARG A 203 -20.59 -7.17 -4.20
CA ARG A 203 -20.86 -7.45 -2.78
C ARG A 203 -20.14 -8.68 -2.26
N ASP A 204 -20.07 -9.73 -3.07
CA ASP A 204 -19.46 -11.02 -2.72
C ASP A 204 -17.96 -11.08 -3.08
N THR A 205 -17.38 -9.96 -3.54
CA THR A 205 -15.94 -9.89 -3.85
C THR A 205 -15.16 -9.36 -2.64
N TYR A 206 -14.47 -10.27 -1.95
CA TYR A 206 -13.70 -9.99 -0.73
C TYR A 206 -12.18 -9.94 -0.95
N THR A 207 -11.71 -10.13 -2.20
CA THR A 207 -10.28 -10.04 -2.55
C THR A 207 -10.10 -9.63 -4.01
N SER A 208 -8.97 -9.00 -4.33
CA SER A 208 -8.51 -8.77 -5.70
C SER A 208 -7.69 -9.92 -6.27
N ILE A 209 -7.36 -10.93 -5.47
CA ILE A 209 -6.61 -12.11 -5.91
C ILE A 209 -7.48 -12.93 -6.88
N VAL A 210 -6.98 -13.13 -8.09
CA VAL A 210 -7.72 -13.84 -9.14
C VAL A 210 -7.86 -15.33 -8.78
N GLY A 211 -9.03 -15.91 -9.04
CA GLY A 211 -9.31 -17.33 -8.76
C GLY A 211 -9.98 -17.58 -7.41
N SER A 212 -10.42 -16.53 -6.71
CA SER A 212 -11.15 -16.56 -5.43
C SER A 212 -10.61 -17.59 -4.45
N PRO A 213 -9.39 -17.41 -3.93
CA PRO A 213 -8.85 -18.37 -2.97
C PRO A 213 -9.67 -18.33 -1.67
N ASP A 214 -9.84 -19.50 -1.08
CA ASP A 214 -10.31 -19.60 0.30
C ASP A 214 -9.24 -19.04 1.24
N PHE A 215 -9.66 -18.22 2.19
CA PHE A 215 -8.79 -17.65 3.21
C PHE A 215 -8.73 -18.60 4.40
N THR A 216 -7.56 -18.76 5.02
CA THR A 216 -7.53 -19.45 6.30
C THR A 216 -8.21 -18.61 7.37
N PRO A 217 -8.98 -19.19 8.30
CA PRO A 217 -9.51 -18.44 9.43
C PRO A 217 -8.43 -17.66 10.18
N PHE A 218 -7.24 -18.25 10.28
CA PHE A 218 -6.05 -17.59 10.82
C PHE A 218 -5.72 -16.28 10.12
N SER A 219 -5.73 -16.26 8.78
CA SER A 219 -5.42 -15.06 8.00
C SER A 219 -6.41 -13.92 8.22
N VAL A 220 -7.70 -14.25 8.34
CA VAL A 220 -8.79 -13.29 8.56
C VAL A 220 -8.68 -12.69 9.96
N MET A 221 -8.53 -13.54 10.97
CA MET A 221 -8.36 -13.10 12.36
C MET A 221 -7.10 -12.27 12.54
N TRP A 222 -5.97 -12.75 12.03
CA TRP A 222 -4.70 -12.04 12.09
C TRP A 222 -4.83 -10.65 11.48
N ARG A 223 -5.44 -10.53 10.30
CA ARG A 223 -5.68 -9.24 9.64
C ARG A 223 -6.52 -8.29 10.50
N ALA A 224 -7.60 -8.77 11.11
CA ALA A 224 -8.49 -7.95 11.90
C ALA A 224 -7.79 -7.38 13.15
N MET A 225 -6.96 -8.20 13.80
CA MET A 225 -6.27 -7.86 15.05
C MET A 225 -4.97 -7.07 14.82
N TYR A 226 -4.21 -7.40 13.78
CA TYR A 226 -2.87 -6.82 13.49
C TYR A 226 -2.78 -5.29 13.60
N PRO A 227 -3.65 -4.50 12.94
CA PRO A 227 -3.50 -3.04 12.97
C PRO A 227 -3.72 -2.42 14.35
N GLN A 228 -4.40 -3.12 15.26
CA GLN A 228 -4.80 -2.60 16.57
C GLN A 228 -3.70 -2.75 17.62
N LEU A 229 -2.65 -3.52 17.32
CA LEU A 229 -1.50 -3.71 18.19
C LEU A 229 -0.40 -2.69 17.90
N PRO A 230 0.41 -2.34 18.90
CA PRO A 230 1.58 -1.50 18.71
C PRO A 230 2.63 -2.21 17.83
N GLU A 231 3.37 -1.42 17.06
CA GLU A 231 4.46 -1.94 16.24
C GLU A 231 5.67 -2.28 17.09
N LYS A 232 6.00 -1.40 18.05
CA LYS A 232 7.11 -1.55 18.97
C LYS A 232 6.67 -1.45 20.41
N VAL A 233 7.42 -2.08 21.31
CA VAL A 233 7.12 -2.06 22.76
C VAL A 233 7.26 -0.63 23.30
N GLU A 234 8.27 0.10 22.81
CA GLU A 234 8.60 1.45 23.22
C GLU A 234 7.43 2.44 23.01
N ASP A 235 6.64 2.26 21.95
CA ASP A 235 5.48 3.11 21.62
C ASP A 235 4.42 3.15 22.73
N GLU A 236 4.36 2.09 23.55
CA GLU A 236 3.36 1.91 24.62
C GLU A 236 3.98 2.01 26.02
N VAL A 237 5.27 1.71 26.20
CA VAL A 237 5.96 1.92 27.49
C VAL A 237 5.92 3.40 27.89
N ASP A 238 6.02 4.31 26.93
CA ASP A 238 5.90 5.75 27.18
C ASP A 238 4.48 6.19 27.59
N ARG A 239 3.45 5.45 27.16
CA ARG A 239 2.03 5.74 27.45
C ARG A 239 1.56 5.08 28.74
N HIS A 240 2.07 3.89 29.03
CA HIS A 240 1.61 3.00 30.09
C HIS A 240 2.78 2.29 30.79
N PRO A 241 3.68 3.03 31.48
CA PRO A 241 4.94 2.50 32.02
C PRO A 241 4.77 1.41 33.10
N MET A 242 3.59 1.32 33.72
CA MET A 242 3.27 0.35 34.78
C MET A 242 2.78 -1.02 34.27
N HIS A 243 2.55 -1.17 32.96
CA HIS A 243 1.73 -2.27 32.42
C HIS A 243 2.52 -3.40 31.71
N GLY A 244 3.82 -3.56 32.02
CA GLY A 244 4.62 -4.66 31.45
C GLY A 244 4.93 -4.47 29.95
N LYS A 245 5.26 -5.55 29.25
CA LYS A 245 5.57 -5.52 27.81
C LYS A 245 4.32 -5.90 27.00
N PRO A 246 3.67 -4.97 26.29
CA PRO A 246 2.51 -5.29 25.48
C PRO A 246 2.86 -6.25 24.35
N ILE A 247 1.88 -7.04 23.93
CA ILE A 247 1.96 -7.82 22.69
C ILE A 247 2.07 -6.87 21.51
N THR A 248 3.12 -7.06 20.70
CA THR A 248 3.32 -6.30 19.47
C THR A 248 2.73 -7.00 18.25
N ARG A 249 2.60 -6.25 17.16
CA ARG A 249 2.26 -6.77 15.82
C ARG A 249 3.08 -7.99 15.41
N GLY A 250 4.39 -7.97 15.69
CA GLY A 250 5.29 -9.09 15.37
C GLY A 250 5.01 -10.35 16.19
N MET A 251 4.49 -10.21 17.41
CA MET A 251 4.17 -11.32 18.30
C MET A 251 2.80 -11.96 18.01
N LEU A 252 1.83 -11.16 17.55
CA LEU A 252 0.44 -11.59 17.30
C LEU A 252 0.35 -12.88 16.51
N ARG A 253 1.10 -12.97 15.41
CA ARG A 253 1.07 -14.14 14.52
C ARG A 253 1.36 -15.43 15.29
N TYR A 254 2.38 -15.42 16.14
CA TYR A 254 2.77 -16.61 16.90
C TYR A 254 1.74 -16.96 17.99
N ILE A 255 1.24 -15.95 18.71
CA ILE A 255 0.28 -16.14 19.79
C ILE A 255 -1.05 -16.65 19.25
N LEU A 256 -1.52 -16.07 18.14
CA LEU A 256 -2.76 -16.48 17.50
C LEU A 256 -2.67 -17.89 16.89
N ASP A 257 -1.56 -18.23 16.22
CA ASP A 257 -1.34 -19.57 15.66
C ASP A 257 -1.32 -20.62 16.78
N GLU A 258 -0.59 -20.35 17.86
CA GLU A 258 -0.51 -21.22 19.05
C GLU A 258 -1.87 -21.39 19.74
N ALA A 259 -2.67 -20.32 19.87
CA ALA A 259 -4.00 -20.37 20.48
C ALA A 259 -5.00 -21.15 19.61
N MET A 260 -5.04 -20.86 18.30
CA MET A 260 -5.95 -21.52 17.37
C MET A 260 -5.64 -23.01 17.20
N ALA A 261 -4.35 -23.39 17.24
CA ALA A 261 -3.91 -24.77 17.09
C ALA A 261 -4.36 -25.70 18.23
N ARG A 262 -4.88 -25.17 19.35
CA ARG A 262 -5.47 -25.96 20.44
C ARG A 262 -6.83 -26.57 20.08
N PHE A 263 -7.44 -26.13 18.99
CA PHE A 263 -8.78 -26.53 18.60
C PHE A 263 -8.76 -27.14 17.19
N GLU A 264 -9.43 -28.27 17.00
CA GLU A 264 -9.54 -28.92 15.69
C GLU A 264 -10.58 -28.23 14.80
N VAL A 265 -11.58 -27.60 15.40
CA VAL A 265 -12.67 -26.86 14.76
C VAL A 265 -12.78 -25.46 15.37
N ARG A 266 -13.51 -24.56 14.71
CA ARG A 266 -13.77 -23.20 15.21
C ARG A 266 -14.38 -23.28 16.63
N PRO A 267 -13.67 -22.81 17.67
CA PRO A 267 -14.17 -22.83 19.03
C PRO A 267 -15.19 -21.70 19.24
N GLU A 268 -15.86 -21.73 20.39
CA GLU A 268 -16.59 -20.55 20.84
C GLU A 268 -15.63 -19.42 21.19
N ARG A 269 -16.07 -18.16 21.01
CA ARG A 269 -15.23 -16.98 21.24
C ARG A 269 -14.57 -16.99 22.62
N ALA A 270 -15.33 -17.30 23.67
CA ALA A 270 -14.84 -17.33 25.05
C ALA A 270 -13.74 -18.39 25.28
N GLN A 271 -13.79 -19.51 24.56
CA GLN A 271 -12.76 -20.55 24.64
C GLN A 271 -11.45 -20.07 24.01
N LEU A 272 -11.52 -19.43 22.84
CA LEU A 272 -10.33 -18.88 22.18
C LEU A 272 -9.75 -17.66 22.93
N GLU A 273 -10.62 -16.84 23.51
CA GLU A 273 -10.24 -15.74 24.41
C GLU A 273 -9.40 -16.24 25.58
N THR A 274 -9.87 -17.29 26.27
CA THR A 274 -9.14 -17.93 27.36
C THR A 274 -7.78 -18.44 26.90
N ALA A 275 -7.72 -19.13 25.75
CA ALA A 275 -6.47 -19.64 25.20
C ALA A 275 -5.47 -18.52 24.85
N LEU A 276 -5.94 -17.42 24.25
CA LEU A 276 -5.13 -16.25 23.94
C LEU A 276 -4.59 -15.59 25.21
N GLU A 277 -5.42 -15.43 26.23
CA GLU A 277 -4.99 -14.86 27.51
C GLU A 277 -3.93 -15.70 28.21
N GLU A 278 -4.08 -17.01 28.23
CA GLU A 278 -3.08 -17.91 28.83
C GLU A 278 -1.72 -17.78 28.12
N ILE A 279 -1.72 -17.75 26.79
CA ILE A 279 -0.49 -17.61 26.00
C ILE A 279 0.09 -16.20 26.19
N ALA A 280 -0.74 -15.15 26.20
CA ALA A 280 -0.33 -13.77 26.46
C ALA A 280 0.34 -13.63 27.84
N LYS A 281 -0.31 -14.14 28.90
CA LYS A 281 0.21 -14.12 30.27
C LYS A 281 1.54 -14.86 30.39
N SER A 282 1.70 -15.99 29.69
CA SER A 282 2.98 -16.72 29.68
C SER A 282 4.14 -15.94 29.05
N ARG A 283 3.83 -14.87 28.30
CA ARG A 283 4.80 -13.94 27.70
C ARG A 283 4.91 -12.60 28.43
N ASP A 284 4.43 -12.54 29.68
CA ASP A 284 4.44 -11.35 30.55
C ASP A 284 3.63 -10.17 29.99
N ASP A 285 2.61 -10.45 29.16
CA ASP A 285 1.63 -9.43 28.79
C ASP A 285 0.67 -9.18 29.95
N LYS A 286 0.57 -7.91 30.36
CA LYS A 286 -0.32 -7.46 31.44
C LYS A 286 -1.47 -6.61 30.92
N LEU A 287 -1.58 -6.44 29.60
CA LEU A 287 -2.64 -5.69 28.94
C LEU A 287 -3.57 -6.66 28.18
N PRO A 288 -4.83 -6.85 28.62
CA PRO A 288 -5.76 -7.75 27.95
C PRO A 288 -6.33 -7.11 26.67
N MET A 289 -5.49 -6.79 25.71
CA MET A 289 -5.88 -6.16 24.44
C MET A 289 -6.44 -7.19 23.45
N LEU A 290 -5.92 -8.42 23.47
CA LEU A 290 -6.34 -9.47 22.53
C LEU A 290 -7.83 -9.86 22.65
N PRO A 291 -8.43 -10.00 23.86
CA PRO A 291 -9.86 -10.26 24.01
C PRO A 291 -10.76 -9.24 23.30
N LEU A 292 -10.43 -7.94 23.41
CA LEU A 292 -11.21 -6.87 22.77
C LEU A 292 -11.16 -6.98 21.24
N MET A 293 -9.99 -7.30 20.69
CA MET A 293 -9.79 -7.45 19.25
C MET A 293 -10.44 -8.73 18.70
N LEU A 294 -10.65 -9.73 19.56
CA LEU A 294 -11.23 -11.02 19.17
C LEU A 294 -12.67 -10.86 18.70
N TYR A 295 -13.42 -9.90 19.24
CA TYR A 295 -14.77 -9.59 18.79
C TYR A 295 -14.79 -9.23 17.30
N GLU A 296 -13.97 -8.25 16.90
CA GLU A 296 -13.85 -7.83 15.49
C GLU A 296 -13.33 -8.94 14.59
N ALA A 297 -12.46 -9.81 15.11
CA ALA A 297 -11.93 -10.96 14.39
C ALA A 297 -13.01 -12.01 14.10
N TYR A 298 -13.91 -12.29 15.05
CA TYR A 298 -15.05 -13.19 14.82
C TYR A 298 -16.06 -12.60 13.84
N ASP A 299 -16.38 -11.31 13.97
CA ASP A 299 -17.24 -10.63 13.01
C ASP A 299 -16.64 -10.62 11.60
N ALA A 300 -15.30 -10.55 11.48
CA ALA A 300 -14.61 -10.68 10.20
C ALA A 300 -14.72 -12.10 9.63
N LEU A 301 -14.62 -13.15 10.47
CA LEU A 301 -14.84 -14.54 10.04
C LEU A 301 -16.27 -14.74 9.54
N ASP A 302 -17.28 -14.27 10.28
CA ASP A 302 -18.68 -14.46 9.92
C ASP A 302 -19.04 -13.77 8.59
N ARG A 303 -18.43 -12.62 8.31
CA ARG A 303 -18.58 -11.93 7.02
C ARG A 303 -17.90 -12.65 5.84
N MET A 304 -16.96 -13.55 6.13
CA MET A 304 -16.26 -14.35 5.12
C MET A 304 -16.78 -15.79 5.05
N ASP A 305 -17.93 -16.07 5.67
CA ASP A 305 -18.53 -17.41 5.62
C ASP A 305 -18.73 -17.88 4.17
N GLY A 306 -18.44 -19.15 3.90
CA GLY A 306 -18.39 -19.71 2.54
C GLY A 306 -17.11 -19.40 1.73
N HIS A 307 -16.17 -18.61 2.28
CA HIS A 307 -14.88 -18.27 1.67
C HIS A 307 -13.69 -18.63 2.57
N LEU A 308 -13.93 -19.47 3.57
CA LEU A 308 -12.94 -19.92 4.54
C LEU A 308 -12.56 -21.38 4.30
N THR A 309 -11.28 -21.69 4.47
CA THR A 309 -10.79 -23.06 4.54
C THR A 309 -11.15 -23.72 5.88
N GLY A 310 -10.74 -24.97 6.09
CA GLY A 310 -10.78 -25.60 7.41
C GLY A 310 -10.03 -24.80 8.47
N TRP A 311 -10.47 -24.90 9.73
CA TRP A 311 -9.94 -24.13 10.88
C TRP A 311 -8.42 -24.26 11.07
N THR A 312 -7.90 -25.47 10.92
CA THR A 312 -6.49 -25.79 11.17
C THR A 312 -5.59 -25.54 9.96
N GLU A 313 -6.17 -25.17 8.81
CA GLU A 313 -5.38 -24.93 7.61
C GLU A 313 -4.51 -23.67 7.76
N GLY A 314 -3.25 -23.80 7.36
CA GLY A 314 -2.26 -22.72 7.43
C GLY A 314 -1.63 -22.49 8.80
N LEU A 315 -2.11 -23.15 9.86
CA LEU A 315 -1.48 -23.10 11.19
C LEU A 315 -0.14 -23.85 11.20
N ALA A 316 0.92 -23.20 11.66
CA ALA A 316 2.23 -23.82 11.75
C ALA A 316 2.34 -24.76 12.95
N PHE A 317 1.70 -24.44 14.08
CA PHE A 317 1.77 -25.26 15.29
C PHE A 317 0.95 -26.56 15.17
N ALA A 318 -0.20 -26.51 14.50
CA ALA A 318 -1.00 -27.72 14.22
C ALA A 318 -0.21 -28.74 13.38
N ARG A 319 0.58 -28.27 12.39
CA ARG A 319 1.47 -29.15 11.59
C ARG A 319 2.57 -29.81 12.40
N ARG A 320 3.13 -29.11 13.39
CA ARG A 320 4.15 -29.69 14.29
C ARG A 320 3.55 -30.73 15.23
N ALA A 321 2.33 -30.51 15.73
CA ALA A 321 1.63 -31.48 16.58
C ALA A 321 1.26 -32.76 15.79
N ALA A 322 0.90 -32.64 14.51
CA ALA A 322 0.60 -33.78 13.65
C ALA A 322 1.85 -34.56 13.19
N HIS A 323 3.03 -33.93 13.18
CA HIS A 323 4.31 -34.55 12.79
C HIS A 323 5.42 -34.21 13.80
N PRO A 324 5.40 -34.83 15.01
CA PRO A 324 6.38 -34.56 16.05
C PRO A 324 7.82 -35.01 15.71
N ASP A 325 8.00 -35.92 14.75
CA ASP A 325 9.29 -36.52 14.43
C ASP A 325 9.78 -36.13 13.02
N ASN A 326 10.66 -35.12 12.93
CA ASN A 326 11.62 -34.97 11.81
C ASN A 326 12.71 -33.90 12.06
N GLY A 327 13.27 -33.81 13.28
CA GLY A 327 14.30 -32.79 13.55
C GLY A 327 15.26 -33.02 14.70
N GLY A 328 15.19 -34.15 15.41
CA GLY A 328 16.19 -34.54 16.40
C GLY A 328 17.40 -35.20 15.75
N SER A 329 18.20 -34.47 14.95
CA SER A 329 19.57 -34.91 14.67
C SER A 329 20.38 -34.71 15.94
N GLY A 330 20.38 -35.73 16.80
CA GLY A 330 21.26 -35.83 17.95
C GLY A 330 22.71 -35.74 17.51
N ARG A 331 23.32 -34.56 17.68
CA ARG A 331 24.77 -34.44 17.76
C ARG A 331 25.14 -34.92 19.16
N ALA A 332 25.37 -36.21 19.28
CA ALA A 332 25.96 -36.81 20.47
C ALA A 332 27.34 -36.15 20.69
N THR A 333 27.44 -35.49 21.83
CA THR A 333 28.68 -34.98 22.40
C THR A 333 29.48 -36.18 22.89
N GLU A 334 30.47 -36.63 22.13
CA GLU A 334 31.59 -37.41 22.66
C GLU A 334 32.86 -36.56 22.58
N ALA A 335 33.48 -36.36 23.75
CA ALA A 335 34.83 -35.88 23.92
C ALA A 335 35.42 -36.64 25.13
N PRO A 336 36.75 -36.71 25.33
CA PRO A 336 37.87 -36.59 24.39
C PRO A 336 38.82 -37.81 24.49
N SER A 337 39.64 -38.06 23.47
CA SER A 337 40.86 -38.88 23.65
C SER A 337 42.08 -38.15 23.11
N VAL A 338 43.00 -37.90 24.03
CA VAL A 338 44.29 -37.24 23.86
C VAL A 338 45.36 -38.31 23.63
N SER A 339 46.07 -38.27 22.51
CA SER A 339 47.50 -38.63 22.40
C SER A 339 48.04 -38.22 21.01
N GLY A 340 49.07 -37.36 20.97
CA GLY A 340 49.79 -36.94 19.74
C GLY A 340 50.83 -37.98 19.27
N PRO A 341 51.93 -37.62 18.54
CA PRO A 341 52.34 -36.30 18.05
C PRO A 341 52.83 -36.24 16.56
N ALA A 342 53.02 -34.99 16.10
CA ALA A 342 54.03 -34.46 15.17
C ALA A 342 54.36 -35.16 13.82
N SER A 343 54.11 -34.42 12.72
CA SER A 343 55.11 -34.16 11.66
C SER A 343 54.59 -33.16 10.61
N THR A 344 55.22 -31.99 10.55
CA THR A 344 55.49 -31.21 9.31
C THR A 344 56.95 -31.53 8.94
N PRO A 345 57.42 -31.45 7.67
CA PRO A 345 57.30 -30.34 6.71
C PRO A 345 56.94 -30.88 5.29
N ASP A 346 56.91 -30.21 4.14
CA ASP A 346 57.41 -28.93 3.64
C ASP A 346 56.75 -28.70 2.25
N SER A 347 56.71 -27.44 1.78
CA SER A 347 56.81 -26.97 0.38
C SER A 347 55.97 -27.62 -0.74
N ASP A 348 55.20 -26.83 -1.50
CA ASP A 348 55.70 -26.20 -2.75
C ASP A 348 54.60 -25.38 -3.47
N LYS A 349 55.09 -24.49 -4.33
CA LYS A 349 54.49 -23.38 -5.08
C LYS A 349 53.36 -23.77 -6.04
N GLY A 350 52.50 -22.79 -6.32
CA GLY A 350 51.47 -22.87 -7.37
C GLY A 350 50.82 -21.52 -7.65
N GLU A 351 51.62 -20.57 -8.11
CA GLU A 351 51.23 -19.31 -8.73
C GLU A 351 50.50 -19.57 -10.05
N VAL A 352 49.24 -19.14 -10.21
CA VAL A 352 48.62 -18.97 -11.56
C VAL A 352 47.74 -17.72 -11.62
N ALA A 353 48.25 -16.81 -12.43
CA ALA A 353 47.71 -15.64 -13.12
C ALA A 353 46.18 -15.47 -13.29
N ALA A 354 45.76 -14.22 -13.11
CA ALA A 354 44.55 -13.64 -13.68
C ALA A 354 44.76 -13.25 -15.17
N PRO A 355 43.74 -13.36 -16.04
CA PRO A 355 43.76 -12.70 -17.34
C PRO A 355 43.13 -11.29 -17.32
N PRO A 356 43.55 -10.40 -18.23
CA PRO A 356 43.17 -8.99 -18.25
C PRO A 356 41.95 -8.67 -19.14
N ASN A 357 41.42 -7.46 -18.89
CA ASN A 357 40.67 -6.52 -19.76
C ASN A 357 40.15 -7.01 -21.12
N ASP A 358 38.91 -6.63 -21.43
CA ASP A 358 38.73 -5.78 -22.61
C ASP A 358 37.57 -4.80 -22.47
N SER A 359 37.89 -3.54 -22.77
CA SER A 359 37.00 -2.40 -22.86
C SER A 359 36.78 -2.06 -24.34
N THR A 360 35.73 -1.28 -24.59
CA THR A 360 35.47 -0.40 -25.76
C THR A 360 34.93 -0.98 -27.07
N PRO A 361 34.19 -0.17 -27.87
CA PRO A 361 33.85 1.24 -27.71
C PRO A 361 32.39 1.56 -27.35
#